data_AF-A0A1X7TBT0-F1
#
_entry.id   AF-A0A1X7TBT0-F1
#
_cell.length_a   1.000
_cell.length_b   1.000
_cell.length_c   1.000
_cell.angle_alpha   90.00
_cell.angle_beta   90.00
_cell.angle_gamma   90.00
#
_symmetry.space_group_name_H-M   'P 1'
#
loop_
_entity.id
_entity.type
_entity.pdbx_description
1 polymer ?
#
loop_
_entity_poly.entity_id
_entity_poly.type
_entity_poly.pdbx_seq_one_letter_code
_entity_poly.pdbx_strand_id
1 'polypeptide(L)'
;MMLQDIVIWFTPLPHDCIQCLCQILSSSKTIRRLCIIYYSIGDKGVISLCQAIVQNCNSTLSRLDLSYNPLITSACAQALCELILATDRIWGIDLRVTMMSSESVLLLLQALSANKSVRRLMLDVKHKKIFTETYTEYHPMMERLVFAGYYSYDYL
;
A
#
# COMPACT_ATOMS: atom_id res chain seq x y z
N MET A 1 -11.30 -24.99 3.58
CA MET A 1 -10.77 -23.97 2.64
C MET A 1 -10.64 -22.67 3.43
N MET A 2 -9.42 -22.19 3.68
CA MET A 2 -9.21 -20.94 4.44
C MET A 2 -9.16 -19.76 3.48
N LEU A 3 -9.82 -18.65 3.82
CA LEU A 3 -9.80 -17.43 3.01
C LEU A 3 -8.37 -16.85 3.00
N GLN A 4 -7.80 -16.69 1.81
CA GLN A 4 -6.46 -16.13 1.61
C GLN A 4 -6.47 -14.74 1.00
N ASP A 5 -7.53 -14.39 0.27
CA ASP A 5 -7.59 -13.15 -0.49
C ASP A 5 -8.88 -12.41 -0.18
N ILE A 6 -8.77 -11.11 0.09
CA ILE A 6 -9.91 -10.19 0.12
C ILE A 6 -9.74 -9.25 -1.07
N VAL A 7 -10.71 -9.26 -1.97
CA VAL A 7 -10.74 -8.38 -3.15
C VAL A 7 -12.04 -7.58 -3.11
N ILE A 8 -11.90 -6.26 -3.10
CA ILE A 8 -12.98 -5.28 -3.11
C ILE A 8 -12.72 -4.33 -4.26
N TRP A 9 -13.72 -4.13 -5.10
CA TRP A 9 -13.64 -3.40 -6.35
C TRP A 9 -14.92 -2.61 -6.56
N PHE A 10 -14.78 -1.36 -7.00
CA PHE A 10 -15.88 -0.52 -7.47
C PHE A 10 -17.02 -0.33 -6.44
N THR A 11 -16.69 -0.27 -5.15
CA THR A 11 -17.66 -0.04 -4.07
C THR A 11 -17.07 0.84 -2.97
N PRO A 12 -17.49 2.11 -2.83
CA PRO A 12 -17.07 2.94 -1.72
C PRO A 12 -17.39 2.25 -0.40
N LEU A 13 -16.36 1.91 0.37
CA LEU A 13 -16.53 1.23 1.65
C LEU A 13 -16.99 2.26 2.70
N PRO A 14 -18.21 2.13 3.26
CA PRO A 14 -18.62 2.96 4.37
C PRO A 14 -17.78 2.65 5.61
N HIS A 15 -17.81 3.56 6.58
CA HIS A 15 -16.99 3.46 7.80
C HIS A 15 -17.16 2.10 8.52
N ASP A 16 -18.39 1.61 8.65
CA ASP A 16 -18.68 0.35 9.34
C ASP A 16 -18.10 -0.87 8.60
N CYS A 17 -18.08 -0.84 7.27
CA CYS A 17 -17.43 -1.89 6.47
C CYS A 17 -15.91 -1.87 6.67
N ILE A 18 -15.29 -0.69 6.74
CA ILE A 18 -13.87 -0.56 7.06
C ILE A 18 -13.57 -1.09 8.47
N GLN A 19 -14.40 -0.76 9.47
CA GLN A 19 -14.27 -1.27 10.83
C GLN A 19 -14.34 -2.80 10.87
N CYS A 20 -15.32 -3.39 10.19
CA CYS A 20 -15.45 -4.85 10.08
C CYS A 20 -14.22 -5.48 9.40
N LEU A 21 -13.73 -4.88 8.30
CA LEU A 21 -12.52 -5.34 7.63
C LEU A 21 -11.29 -5.26 8.55
N CYS A 22 -11.16 -4.20 9.34
CA CYS A 22 -10.09 -4.07 10.33
C CYS A 22 -10.15 -5.20 11.36
N GLN A 23 -11.34 -5.55 11.88
CA GLN A 23 -11.50 -6.67 12.82
C GLN A 23 -11.10 -8.02 12.21
N ILE A 24 -11.44 -8.25 10.94
CA ILE A 24 -11.02 -9.45 10.19
C ILE A 24 -9.49 -9.47 10.05
N LEU A 25 -8.87 -8.35 9.65
CA LEU A 25 -7.42 -8.26 9.50
C LEU A 25 -6.67 -8.40 10.82
N SER A 26 -7.23 -7.90 11.93
CA SER A 26 -6.62 -7.97 13.26
C SER A 26 -6.60 -9.39 13.84
N SER A 27 -7.48 -10.28 13.39
CA SER A 27 -7.63 -11.64 13.93
C SER A 27 -7.17 -12.74 12.97
N SER A 28 -7.16 -12.47 11.66
CA SER A 28 -6.83 -13.46 10.65
C SER A 28 -5.34 -13.84 10.65
N LYS A 29 -5.10 -15.14 10.47
CA LYS A 29 -3.77 -15.72 10.24
C LYS A 29 -3.63 -16.34 8.84
N THR A 30 -4.65 -16.16 7.99
CA THR A 30 -4.73 -16.86 6.69
C THR A 30 -4.75 -15.92 5.50
N ILE A 31 -5.14 -14.65 5.70
CA ILE A 31 -5.21 -13.66 4.62
C ILE A 31 -3.79 -13.28 4.20
N ARG A 32 -3.49 -13.53 2.93
CA ARG A 32 -2.22 -13.24 2.26
C ARG A 32 -2.28 -12.02 1.36
N ARG A 33 -3.46 -11.70 0.81
CA ARG A 33 -3.65 -10.54 -0.08
C ARG A 33 -4.89 -9.73 0.28
N LEU A 34 -4.72 -8.42 0.34
CA LEU A 34 -5.79 -7.45 0.45
C LEU A 34 -5.75 -6.53 -0.76
N CYS A 35 -6.81 -6.52 -1.54
CA CYS A 35 -6.99 -5.68 -2.71
C CYS A 35 -8.26 -4.85 -2.54
N ILE A 36 -8.11 -3.52 -2.49
CA ILE A 36 -9.22 -2.57 -2.40
C ILE A 36 -8.95 -1.52 -3.45
N ILE A 37 -9.67 -1.58 -4.56
CA ILE A 37 -9.37 -0.81 -5.78
C ILE A 37 -10.61 -0.10 -6.32
N TYR A 38 -10.41 0.85 -7.24
CA TYR A 38 -11.45 1.59 -7.94
C TYR A 38 -12.43 2.32 -7.01
N TYR A 39 -12.00 3.46 -6.47
CA TYR A 39 -12.83 4.37 -5.66
C TYR A 39 -13.43 3.74 -4.39
N SER A 40 -12.83 2.65 -3.91
CA SER A 40 -13.38 1.87 -2.79
C SER A 40 -12.92 2.37 -1.42
N ILE A 41 -11.83 3.15 -1.34
CA ILE A 41 -11.28 3.63 -0.08
C ILE A 41 -10.62 5.02 -0.21
N GLY A 42 -10.59 5.76 0.90
CA GLY A 42 -9.83 7.00 1.05
C GLY A 42 -9.00 7.01 2.33
N ASP A 43 -8.34 8.13 2.61
CA ASP A 43 -7.30 8.25 3.66
C ASP A 43 -7.68 7.67 5.02
N LYS A 44 -8.86 8.02 5.55
CA LYS A 44 -9.30 7.52 6.87
C LYS A 44 -9.38 5.99 6.91
N GLY A 45 -9.84 5.37 5.83
CA GLY A 45 -9.88 3.92 5.72
C GLY A 45 -8.49 3.31 5.65
N VAL A 46 -7.59 3.90 4.85
CA VAL A 46 -6.19 3.45 4.75
C VAL A 46 -5.49 3.51 6.11
N ILE A 47 -5.70 4.59 6.87
CA ILE A 47 -5.14 4.74 8.22
C ILE A 47 -5.61 3.60 9.13
N SER A 48 -6.92 3.33 9.17
CA SER A 48 -7.47 2.23 9.99
C SER A 48 -6.94 0.86 9.57
N LEU A 49 -6.82 0.60 8.26
CA LEU A 49 -6.26 -0.65 7.76
C LEU A 49 -4.79 -0.82 8.15
N CYS A 50 -3.98 0.23 7.99
CA CYS A 50 -2.57 0.20 8.40
C CYS A 50 -2.44 -0.14 9.88
N GLN A 51 -3.23 0.50 10.74
CA GLN A 51 -3.25 0.22 12.18
C GLN A 51 -3.61 -1.24 12.48
N ALA A 52 -4.67 -1.77 11.86
CA ALA A 52 -5.08 -3.16 12.05
C ALA A 52 -4.01 -4.17 11.61
N ILE A 53 -3.36 -3.91 10.47
CA ILE A 53 -2.30 -4.78 9.94
C ILE A 53 -1.07 -4.77 10.84
N VAL A 54 -0.66 -3.59 11.32
CA VAL A 54 0.49 -3.43 12.23
C VAL A 54 0.24 -4.10 13.57
N GLN A 55 -0.98 -3.99 14.12
CA GLN A 55 -1.34 -4.60 15.39
C GLN A 55 -1.35 -6.14 15.36
N ASN A 56 -1.65 -6.75 14.21
CA ASN A 56 -1.65 -8.20 14.08
C ASN A 56 -0.26 -8.76 13.76
N CYS A 57 0.51 -9.08 14.80
CA CYS A 57 1.82 -9.72 14.69
C CYS A 57 1.79 -11.15 14.09
N ASN A 58 0.63 -11.79 14.03
CA ASN A 58 0.45 -13.15 13.46
C ASN A 58 -0.16 -13.15 12.06
N SER A 59 -0.47 -11.98 11.50
CA SER A 59 -0.94 -11.82 10.12
C SER A 59 0.00 -12.51 9.13
N THR A 60 -0.58 -13.10 8.08
CA THR A 60 0.15 -13.65 6.92
C THR A 60 0.04 -12.76 5.69
N LEU A 61 -0.46 -11.52 5.87
CA LEU A 61 -0.65 -10.55 4.80
C LEU A 61 0.70 -10.20 4.19
N SER A 62 0.80 -10.44 2.89
CA SER A 62 2.03 -10.35 2.12
C SER A 62 1.93 -9.36 0.95
N ARG A 63 0.71 -9.05 0.50
CA ARG A 63 0.44 -8.07 -0.56
C ARG A 63 -0.73 -7.16 -0.19
N LEU A 64 -0.53 -5.86 -0.37
CA LEU A 64 -1.54 -4.81 -0.19
C LEU A 64 -1.69 -4.03 -1.51
N ASP A 65 -2.86 -4.06 -2.10
CA ASP A 65 -3.19 -3.31 -3.31
C ASP A 65 -4.28 -2.29 -2.99
N LEU A 66 -3.90 -1.01 -3.08
CA LEU A 66 -4.77 0.15 -2.87
C LEU A 66 -4.84 1.02 -4.13
N SER A 67 -4.49 0.45 -5.29
CA SER A 67 -4.45 1.19 -6.53
C SER A 67 -5.83 1.67 -6.99
N TYR A 68 -5.87 2.66 -7.88
CA TYR A 68 -7.13 3.23 -8.41
C TYR A 68 -8.06 3.80 -7.34
N ASN A 69 -7.50 4.35 -6.25
CA ASN A 69 -8.26 5.07 -5.24
C ASN A 69 -7.81 6.54 -5.18
N PRO A 70 -8.42 7.43 -5.97
CA PRO A 70 -8.04 8.85 -5.99
C PRO A 70 -8.39 9.59 -4.69
N LEU A 71 -9.13 8.96 -3.77
CA LEU A 71 -9.40 9.50 -2.44
C LEU A 71 -8.27 9.21 -1.43
N ILE A 72 -7.23 8.48 -1.85
CA ILE A 72 -5.97 8.34 -1.09
C ILE A 72 -5.08 9.52 -1.45
N THR A 73 -4.79 10.35 -0.46
CA THR A 73 -3.97 11.57 -0.57
C THR A 73 -2.77 11.50 0.37
N SER A 74 -1.98 12.57 0.44
CA SER A 74 -0.87 12.68 1.38
C SER A 74 -1.29 12.60 2.87
N ALA A 75 -2.58 12.69 3.20
CA ALA A 75 -3.05 12.64 4.59
C ALA A 75 -2.84 11.27 5.28
N CYS A 76 -2.78 10.17 4.53
CA CYS A 76 -2.48 8.84 5.09
C CYS A 76 -1.01 8.41 4.96
N ALA A 77 -0.14 9.26 4.41
CA ALA A 77 1.24 8.90 4.10
C ALA A 77 2.02 8.41 5.32
N GLN A 78 1.83 9.05 6.47
CA GLN A 78 2.48 8.65 7.72
C GLN A 78 2.09 7.23 8.15
N ALA A 79 0.81 6.87 8.03
CA ALA A 79 0.34 5.53 8.38
C ALA A 79 0.90 4.46 7.43
N LEU A 80 1.04 4.77 6.14
CA LEU A 80 1.70 3.89 5.17
C LEU A 80 3.21 3.74 5.46
N CYS A 81 3.90 4.82 5.85
CA CYS A 81 5.30 4.74 6.30
C CYS A 81 5.44 3.83 7.53
N GLU A 82 4.58 4.01 8.53
CA GLU A 82 4.56 3.17 9.73
C GLU A 82 4.29 1.70 9.39
N LEU A 83 3.36 1.43 8.48
CA LEU A 83 3.10 0.07 7.98
C LEU A 83 4.37 -0.55 7.37
N ILE A 84 5.06 0.20 6.50
CA ILE A 84 6.31 -0.26 5.87
C ILE A 84 7.39 -0.51 6.92
N LEU A 85 7.56 0.38 7.90
CA LEU A 85 8.60 0.25 8.91
C LEU A 85 8.32 -0.87 9.92
N ALA A 86 7.06 -1.06 10.31
CA ALA A 86 6.66 -1.98 11.36
C ALA A 86 6.41 -3.41 10.88
N THR A 87 6.39 -3.66 9.56
CA THR A 87 6.10 -4.99 9.02
C THR A 87 7.26 -5.55 8.19
N ASP A 88 7.60 -6.80 8.46
CA ASP A 88 8.60 -7.58 7.73
C ASP A 88 7.99 -8.64 6.81
N ARG A 89 6.65 -8.68 6.72
CA ARG A 89 5.86 -9.72 6.01
C ARG A 89 5.33 -9.26 4.66
N ILE A 90 5.08 -7.96 4.50
CA ILE A 90 4.56 -7.41 3.26
C ILE A 90 5.71 -7.29 2.27
N TRP A 91 5.61 -7.99 1.14
CA TRP A 91 6.59 -7.88 0.06
C TRP A 91 6.10 -6.96 -1.06
N GLY A 92 4.78 -6.75 -1.21
CA GLY A 92 4.20 -5.99 -2.32
C GLY A 92 3.18 -4.95 -1.87
N ILE A 93 3.37 -3.71 -2.30
CA ILE A 93 2.43 -2.59 -2.10
C ILE A 93 2.16 -1.92 -3.44
N ASP A 94 0.90 -1.73 -3.82
CA ASP A 94 0.50 -0.95 -5.00
C ASP A 94 -0.31 0.28 -4.58
N LEU A 95 0.21 1.47 -4.94
CA LEU A 95 -0.38 2.79 -4.67
C LEU A 95 -0.54 3.59 -5.97
N ARG A 96 -0.54 2.93 -7.13
CA ARG A 96 -0.80 3.58 -8.42
C ARG A 96 -2.19 4.20 -8.46
N VAL A 97 -2.34 5.27 -9.22
CA VAL A 97 -3.61 5.97 -9.42
C VAL A 97 -4.20 6.44 -8.08
N THR A 98 -3.35 7.07 -7.28
CA THR A 98 -3.72 7.77 -6.03
C THR A 98 -3.37 9.26 -6.14
N MET A 99 -3.91 10.08 -5.26
CA MET A 99 -3.65 11.53 -5.20
C MET A 99 -2.56 11.88 -4.20
N MET A 100 -1.64 10.96 -3.92
CA MET A 100 -0.43 11.24 -3.12
C MET A 100 0.45 12.27 -3.83
N SER A 101 0.99 13.21 -3.06
CA SER A 101 1.96 14.19 -3.57
C SER A 101 3.37 13.58 -3.66
N SER A 102 4.23 14.19 -4.45
CA SER A 102 5.62 13.72 -4.60
C SER A 102 6.40 13.76 -3.29
N GLU A 103 6.12 14.72 -2.40
CA GLU A 103 6.71 14.83 -1.07
C GLU A 103 6.29 13.64 -0.19
N SER A 104 5.01 13.26 -0.22
CA SER A 104 4.53 12.10 0.53
C SER A 104 5.09 10.78 0.01
N VAL A 105 5.30 10.67 -1.31
CA VAL A 105 5.98 9.52 -1.90
C VAL A 105 7.46 9.48 -1.47
N LEU A 106 8.13 10.62 -1.35
CA LEU A 106 9.51 10.67 -0.83
C LEU A 106 9.60 10.08 0.59
N LEU A 107 8.61 10.35 1.46
CA LEU A 107 8.54 9.74 2.79
C LEU A 107 8.39 8.21 2.71
N LEU A 108 7.55 7.70 1.81
CA LEU A 108 7.42 6.25 1.59
C LEU A 108 8.75 5.63 1.13
N LEU A 109 9.50 6.32 0.28
CA LEU A 109 10.80 5.86 -0.18
C LEU A 109 11.84 5.85 0.96
N GLN A 110 11.81 6.83 1.85
CA GLN A 110 12.63 6.82 3.07
C GLN A 110 12.26 5.65 4.00
N ALA A 111 10.97 5.36 4.19
CA ALA A 111 10.54 4.17 4.93
C ALA A 111 11.00 2.87 4.25
N LEU A 112 10.94 2.83 2.92
CA LEU A 112 11.36 1.69 2.11
C LEU A 112 12.88 1.44 2.20
N SER A 113 13.72 2.46 2.38
CA SER A 113 15.18 2.28 2.49
C SER A 113 15.57 1.55 3.78
N ALA A 114 14.83 1.83 4.87
CA ALA A 114 14.97 1.16 6.17
C ALA A 114 14.34 -0.24 6.20
N ASN A 115 13.27 -0.49 5.45
CA ASN A 115 12.63 -1.80 5.35
C ASN A 115 13.32 -2.70 4.29
N LYS A 116 13.54 -3.99 4.57
CA LYS A 116 14.12 -4.94 3.59
C LYS A 116 13.12 -5.98 3.06
N SER A 117 11.91 -6.00 3.57
CA SER A 117 10.88 -6.99 3.25
C SER A 117 10.03 -6.62 2.05
N VAL A 118 9.69 -5.33 1.90
CA VAL A 118 8.94 -4.82 0.75
C VAL A 118 9.85 -4.88 -0.48
N ARG A 119 9.60 -5.82 -1.39
CA ARG A 119 10.38 -6.02 -2.62
C ARG A 119 9.72 -5.42 -3.85
N ARG A 120 8.49 -4.92 -3.73
CA ARG A 120 7.76 -4.27 -4.82
C ARG A 120 6.88 -3.17 -4.26
N LEU A 121 7.22 -1.92 -4.56
CA LEU A 121 6.37 -0.75 -4.36
C LEU A 121 6.02 -0.17 -5.73
N MET A 122 4.73 -0.19 -6.09
CA MET A 122 4.23 0.31 -7.36
C MET A 122 3.64 1.70 -7.18
N LEU A 123 4.09 2.65 -8.00
CA LEU A 123 3.74 4.07 -7.93
C LEU A 123 3.42 4.62 -9.32
N ASP A 124 2.70 5.73 -9.36
CA ASP A 124 2.42 6.41 -10.62
C ASP A 124 3.71 6.93 -11.29
N VAL A 125 3.76 6.84 -12.62
CA VAL A 125 4.86 7.37 -13.44
C VAL A 125 5.18 8.85 -13.16
N LYS A 126 4.20 9.63 -12.70
CA LYS A 126 4.37 11.04 -12.31
C LYS A 126 5.42 11.23 -11.21
N HIS A 127 5.64 10.23 -10.35
CA HIS A 127 6.62 10.27 -9.27
C HIS A 127 8.02 9.82 -9.68
N LYS A 128 8.20 9.32 -10.91
CA LYS A 128 9.50 8.83 -11.38
C LYS A 128 10.55 9.95 -11.40
N LYS A 129 10.15 11.17 -11.79
CA LYS A 129 11.07 12.31 -11.92
C LYS A 129 11.68 12.73 -10.57
N ILE A 130 10.87 12.84 -9.52
CA ILE A 130 11.38 13.20 -8.19
C ILE A 130 12.34 12.13 -7.65
N PHE A 131 12.08 10.85 -7.96
CA PHE A 131 12.98 9.77 -7.58
C PHE A 131 14.34 9.89 -8.29
N THR A 132 14.36 10.15 -9.59
CA THR A 132 15.61 10.22 -10.38
C THR A 132 16.44 11.47 -10.10
N GLU A 133 15.83 12.57 -9.67
CA GLU A 133 16.53 13.85 -9.49
C GLU A 133 16.93 14.13 -8.03
N THR A 134 16.15 13.64 -7.05
CA THR A 134 16.30 14.03 -5.64
C THR A 134 16.89 12.93 -4.75
N TYR A 135 16.74 11.65 -5.12
CA TYR A 135 17.12 10.52 -4.27
C TYR A 135 18.40 9.82 -4.78
N THR A 136 19.57 10.32 -4.34
CA THR A 136 20.90 9.86 -4.80
C THR A 136 21.32 8.47 -4.25
N GLU A 137 20.63 7.92 -3.26
CA GLU A 137 20.80 6.53 -2.75
C GLU A 137 20.17 5.46 -3.67
N TYR A 138 20.34 5.67 -4.98
CA TYR A 138 19.58 5.07 -6.06
C TYR A 138 19.75 3.55 -6.21
N HIS A 139 20.97 3.03 -6.02
CA HIS A 139 21.33 1.74 -6.61
C HIS A 139 20.63 0.49 -6.03
N PRO A 140 20.40 0.35 -4.71
CA PRO A 140 19.79 -0.87 -4.15
C PRO A 140 18.25 -0.87 -4.18
N MET A 141 17.61 0.30 -4.27
CA MET A 141 16.15 0.41 -4.15
C MET A 141 15.43 0.32 -5.49
N MET A 142 16.12 0.58 -6.60
CA MET A 142 15.54 0.53 -7.95
C MET A 142 14.83 -0.78 -8.27
N GLU A 143 15.43 -1.91 -7.92
CA GLU A 143 14.86 -3.24 -8.21
C GLU A 143 13.52 -3.48 -7.49
N ARG A 144 13.23 -2.65 -6.47
CA ARG A 144 12.03 -2.74 -5.65
C ARG A 144 10.94 -1.76 -6.07
N LEU A 145 11.24 -0.82 -6.98
CA LEU A 145 10.33 0.23 -7.40
C LEU A 145 9.82 -0.01 -8.82
N VAL A 146 8.51 0.07 -9.00
CA VAL A 146 7.87 0.01 -10.31
C VAL A 146 7.06 1.29 -10.51
N PHE A 147 7.37 2.02 -11.58
CA PHE A 147 6.64 3.22 -11.98
C PHE A 147 5.81 2.91 -13.21
N ALA A 148 4.49 3.01 -13.09
CA ALA A 148 3.57 2.60 -14.15
C ALA A 148 2.43 3.63 -14.33
N GLY A 149 1.86 3.69 -15.53
CA GLY A 149 0.78 4.63 -15.88
C GLY A 149 -0.62 3.98 -15.85
N TYR A 150 -1.66 4.79 -16.04
CA TYR A 150 -3.07 4.39 -16.00
C TYR A 150 -3.44 3.23 -16.95
N TYR A 151 -2.66 3.00 -18.01
CA TYR A 151 -2.88 1.94 -19.01
C TYR A 151 -1.88 0.78 -18.93
N SER A 152 -1.04 0.75 -17.88
CA SER A 152 -0.14 -0.38 -17.65
C SER A 152 -0.91 -1.55 -17.02
N TYR A 153 -1.50 -2.37 -17.89
CA TYR A 153 -1.99 -3.69 -17.50
C TYR A 153 -0.80 -4.59 -17.18
N ASP A 154 -0.31 -4.52 -15.94
CA ASP A 154 0.64 -5.52 -15.46
C ASP A 154 -0.14 -6.76 -15.01
N TYR A 155 -0.42 -7.64 -15.96
CA TYR A 155 -0.80 -9.04 -15.71
C TYR A 155 0.42 -9.81 -15.18
N LEU A 156 0.89 -9.53 -13.95
CA LEU A 156 1.92 -10.35 -13.26
C LEU A 156 1.71 -10.42 -11.74
#